data_AF-A0A2I1CKK4-F1
#
_entry.id   AF-A0A2I1CKK4-F1
#
_cell.length_a   1.000
_cell.length_b   1.000
_cell.length_c   1.000
_cell.angle_alpha   90.00
_cell.angle_beta   90.00
_cell.angle_gamma   90.00
#
_symmetry.space_group_name_H-M   'P 1'
#
loop_
_entity.id
_entity.type
_entity.pdbx_description
1 polymer ?
#
loop_
_entity_poly.entity_id
_entity_poly.type
_entity_poly.pdbx_seq_one_letter_code
_entity_poly.pdbx_strand_id
1 'polypeptide(L)'
;MEVALAIERVLTNLRSEGIPACVIGEIALNYYNVPRVVHDIEICVPESLLSKAVSNLCSTGLYQLTQKEGYDIFTEYKRGFPTLAVTNSNLLVVIFPDSHFHLSPLGSSIVSYKEIKPTVYSHEIQGLVPVDDNTTSSDPEY
;
A
#
# COMPACT_ATOMS: atom_id res chain seq x y z
N MET A 1 15.00 -3.05 -4.83
CA MET A 1 13.58 -3.31 -5.16
C MET A 1 12.93 -1.96 -5.39
N GLU A 2 12.18 -1.80 -6.48
CA GLU A 2 11.43 -0.58 -6.75
C GLU A 2 10.21 -0.49 -5.82
N VAL A 3 9.81 0.72 -5.41
CA VAL A 3 8.70 0.96 -4.46
C VAL A 3 7.40 0.29 -4.93
N ALA A 4 7.12 0.41 -6.22
CA ALA A 4 5.94 -0.17 -6.86
C ALA A 4 5.89 -1.70 -6.68
N LEU A 5 6.98 -2.40 -7.00
CA LEU A 5 7.10 -3.86 -6.82
C LEU A 5 7.00 -4.29 -5.36
N ALA A 6 7.52 -3.48 -4.43
CA ALA A 6 7.40 -3.78 -3.00
C ALA A 6 5.95 -3.68 -2.52
N ILE A 7 5.20 -2.68 -2.97
CA ILE A 7 3.76 -2.53 -2.68
C ILE A 7 2.99 -3.73 -3.24
N GLU A 8 3.20 -4.07 -4.50
CA GLU A 8 2.51 -5.20 -5.16
C GLU A 8 2.71 -6.51 -4.38
N ARG A 9 3.96 -6.76 -3.97
CA ARG A 9 4.31 -7.95 -3.18
C ARG A 9 3.64 -7.97 -1.82
N VAL A 10 3.68 -6.86 -1.08
CA VAL A 10 3.02 -6.78 0.24
C VAL A 10 1.52 -7.05 0.09
N LEU A 11 0.86 -6.38 -0.86
CA LEU A 11 -0.57 -6.55 -1.10
C LEU A 11 -0.92 -7.98 -1.55
N THR A 12 -0.08 -8.60 -2.39
CA THR A 12 -0.26 -9.98 -2.85
C THR A 12 -0.15 -10.98 -1.70
N ASN A 13 0.89 -10.84 -0.86
CA ASN A 13 1.12 -11.71 0.29
C ASN A 13 0.00 -11.61 1.33
N LEU A 14 -0.53 -10.41 1.56
CA LEU A 14 -1.67 -10.22 2.47
C LEU A 14 -2.96 -10.80 1.86
N ARG A 15 -3.17 -10.61 0.56
CA ARG A 15 -4.35 -11.12 -0.16
C ARG A 15 -4.38 -12.65 -0.19
N SER A 16 -3.25 -13.32 -0.42
CA SER A 16 -3.18 -14.79 -0.42
C SER A 16 -3.58 -15.40 0.93
N GLU A 17 -3.47 -14.62 2.00
CA GLU A 17 -3.81 -14.99 3.38
C GLU A 17 -5.22 -14.53 3.81
N GLY A 18 -5.99 -13.99 2.87
CA GLY A 18 -7.34 -13.46 3.10
C GLY A 18 -7.36 -12.21 3.97
N ILE A 19 -6.27 -11.44 4.03
CA ILE A 19 -6.17 -10.22 4.82
C ILE A 19 -6.48 -9.02 3.91
N PRO A 20 -7.58 -8.29 4.14
CA PRO A 20 -7.86 -7.05 3.43
C PRO A 20 -6.76 -6.03 3.72
N ALA A 21 -6.30 -5.34 2.70
CA ALA A 21 -5.27 -4.31 2.85
C ALA A 21 -5.43 -3.21 1.81
N CYS A 22 -5.03 -1.99 2.16
CA CYS A 22 -4.92 -0.89 1.20
C CYS A 22 -3.67 -0.05 1.45
N VAL A 23 -3.24 0.68 0.42
CA VAL A 23 -2.15 1.64 0.51
C VAL A 23 -2.70 2.96 1.04
N ILE A 24 -2.00 3.58 1.98
CA ILE A 24 -2.32 4.88 2.56
C ILE A 24 -1.09 5.81 2.52
N GLY A 25 -1.19 6.99 3.13
CA GLY A 25 -0.05 7.88 3.32
C GLY A 25 0.46 8.52 2.02
N GLU A 26 1.77 8.73 1.94
CA GLU A 26 2.45 9.48 0.86
C GLU A 26 2.14 8.92 -0.54
N ILE A 27 2.11 7.59 -0.70
CA ILE A 27 1.82 6.95 -1.98
C ILE A 27 0.37 7.21 -2.42
N ALA A 28 -0.58 7.17 -1.49
CA ALA A 28 -1.97 7.49 -1.79
C ALA A 28 -2.12 8.97 -2.22
N LEU A 29 -1.33 9.88 -1.64
CA LEU A 29 -1.29 11.28 -2.07
C LEU A 29 -0.74 11.44 -3.49
N ASN A 30 0.34 10.72 -3.83
CA ASN A 30 0.88 10.72 -5.20
C ASN A 30 -0.14 10.26 -6.23
N TYR A 31 -0.95 9.23 -5.91
CA TYR A 31 -2.04 8.77 -6.78
C TYR A 31 -3.00 9.90 -7.16
N TYR A 32 -3.36 10.74 -6.19
CA TYR A 32 -4.22 11.90 -6.36
C TYR A 32 -3.47 13.15 -6.87
N ASN A 33 -2.33 12.98 -7.54
CA ASN A 33 -1.50 14.04 -8.12
C ASN A 33 -1.00 15.07 -7.09
N VAL A 34 -0.83 14.67 -5.83
CA VAL A 34 -0.19 15.49 -4.80
C VAL A 34 1.25 14.98 -4.63
N PRO A 35 2.26 15.58 -5.30
CA PRO A 35 3.61 15.04 -5.33
C PRO A 35 4.27 15.08 -3.95
N ARG A 36 4.63 13.89 -3.45
CA ARG A 36 5.34 13.65 -2.21
C ARG A 36 6.53 12.73 -2.47
N VAL A 37 7.63 12.99 -1.76
CA VAL A 37 8.72 12.04 -1.65
C VAL A 37 8.23 10.88 -0.79
N VAL A 38 8.31 9.66 -1.32
CA VAL A 38 7.91 8.45 -0.59
C VAL A 38 9.08 7.96 0.24
N HIS A 39 8.95 8.01 1.57
CA HIS A 39 9.98 7.58 2.50
C HIS A 39 9.76 6.13 2.95
N ASP A 40 8.52 5.81 3.31
CA ASP A 40 8.11 4.49 3.76
C ASP A 40 6.85 4.06 2.98
N ILE A 41 6.67 2.75 2.81
CA ILE A 41 5.42 2.19 2.30
C ILE A 41 4.45 2.06 3.47
N GLU A 42 3.24 2.60 3.33
CA GLU A 42 2.24 2.61 4.40
C GLU A 42 1.03 1.77 3.99
N ILE A 43 0.78 0.71 4.76
CA ILE A 43 -0.29 -0.26 4.49
C ILE A 43 -1.25 -0.28 5.66
N CYS A 44 -2.54 -0.20 5.36
CA CYS A 44 -3.61 -0.35 6.34
C CYS A 44 -4.19 -1.76 6.28
N VAL A 45 -4.46 -2.36 7.43
CA VAL A 45 -5.13 -3.67 7.60
C VAL A 45 -6.20 -3.59 8.71
N PRO A 46 -7.18 -4.51 8.79
CA PRO A 46 -8.09 -4.57 9.91
C PRO A 46 -7.33 -4.73 11.24
N GLU A 47 -7.69 -3.95 12.27
CA GLU A 47 -7.02 -4.02 13.58
C GLU A 47 -6.97 -5.45 14.15
N SER A 48 -8.07 -6.18 14.02
CA SER A 48 -8.19 -7.58 14.46
C SER A 48 -7.25 -8.55 13.74
N LEU A 49 -6.71 -8.16 12.58
CA LEU A 49 -5.78 -8.95 11.76
C LEU A 49 -4.35 -8.40 11.79
N LEU A 50 -4.07 -7.32 12.51
CA LEU A 50 -2.76 -6.66 12.51
C LEU A 50 -1.61 -7.61 12.85
N SER A 51 -1.74 -8.37 13.94
CA SER A 51 -0.71 -9.34 14.34
C SER A 51 -0.54 -10.44 13.30
N LYS A 52 -1.64 -10.93 12.69
CA LYS A 52 -1.59 -11.96 11.65
C LYS A 52 -0.89 -11.43 10.40
N ALA A 53 -1.18 -10.20 9.98
CA ALA A 53 -0.57 -9.54 8.83
C ALA A 53 0.95 -9.44 9.00
N VAL A 54 1.41 -8.96 10.15
CA VAL A 54 2.84 -8.84 10.47
C VAL A 54 3.52 -10.22 10.47
N SER A 55 2.95 -11.20 11.16
CA SER A 55 3.52 -12.56 11.20
C SER A 55 3.58 -13.21 9.82
N ASN A 56 2.56 -13.03 8.98
CA ASN A 56 2.51 -13.57 7.62
C ASN A 56 3.53 -12.89 6.69
N LEU A 57 3.75 -11.58 6.82
CA LEU A 57 4.81 -10.92 6.05
C LEU A 57 6.18 -11.42 6.50
N CYS A 58 6.45 -11.47 7.80
CA CYS A 58 7.73 -11.96 8.32
C CYS A 58 8.02 -13.43 7.95
N SER A 59 7.01 -14.30 7.91
CA SER A 59 7.19 -15.73 7.59
C SER A 59 7.69 -15.97 6.16
N THR A 60 7.54 -14.99 5.26
CA THR A 60 8.06 -15.08 3.89
C THR A 60 9.58 -14.96 3.79
N GLY A 61 10.26 -14.50 4.85
CA GLY A 61 11.70 -14.20 4.85
C GLY A 61 12.09 -12.94 4.05
N LEU A 62 11.13 -12.28 3.41
CA LEU A 62 11.34 -11.04 2.65
C LEU A 62 11.22 -9.77 3.51
N TYR A 63 10.72 -9.92 4.74
CA TYR A 63 10.45 -8.81 5.64
C TYR A 63 10.94 -9.15 7.04
N GLN A 64 11.58 -8.20 7.70
CA GLN A 64 12.03 -8.34 9.08
C GLN A 64 11.48 -7.22 9.94
N LEU A 65 10.90 -7.56 11.09
CA LEU A 65 10.49 -6.55 12.07
C LEU A 65 11.70 -5.72 12.49
N THR A 66 11.57 -4.41 12.41
CA THR A 66 12.63 -3.47 12.76
C THR A 66 12.09 -2.35 13.62
N GLN A 67 12.95 -1.75 14.42
CA GLN A 67 12.64 -0.57 15.19
C GLN A 67 13.14 0.64 14.41
N LYS A 68 12.22 1.51 13.97
CA LYS A 68 12.59 2.79 13.38
C LYS A 68 13.02 3.74 14.50
N GLU A 69 14.22 4.27 14.37
CA GLU A 69 14.76 5.31 15.24
C GLU A 69 14.73 6.66 14.51
N GLY A 70 14.77 7.77 15.26
CA GLY A 70 14.89 9.11 14.67
C GLY A 70 13.64 9.60 13.93
N TYR A 71 12.49 9.59 14.62
CA TYR A 71 11.28 10.23 14.10
C TYR A 71 11.41 11.77 14.14
N ASP A 72 10.89 12.41 13.11
CA ASP A 72 10.75 13.87 12.98
C ASP A 72 9.27 14.29 12.99
N ILE A 73 9.01 15.58 12.85
CA ILE A 73 7.65 16.14 12.86
C ILE A 73 6.74 15.60 11.74
N PHE A 74 7.30 14.98 10.70
CA PHE A 74 6.55 14.41 9.58
C PHE A 74 6.35 12.90 9.70
N THR A 75 7.15 12.23 10.53
CA THR A 75 7.13 10.76 10.68
C THR A 75 6.68 10.31 12.06
N GLU A 76 6.52 11.22 13.02
CA GLU A 76 6.12 10.91 14.41
C GLU A 76 4.82 10.11 14.49
N TYR A 77 3.87 10.32 13.58
CA TYR A 77 2.60 9.57 13.54
C TYR A 77 2.79 8.07 13.24
N LYS A 78 3.95 7.66 12.72
CA LYS A 78 4.29 6.26 12.43
C LYS A 78 4.79 5.52 13.69
N ARG A 79 5.05 6.24 14.79
CA ARG A 79 5.60 5.67 16.03
C ARG A 79 4.63 4.69 16.68
N GLY A 80 5.16 3.55 17.12
CA GLY A 80 4.39 2.53 17.83
C GLY A 80 3.68 1.52 16.91
N PHE A 81 3.72 1.72 15.60
CA PHE A 81 3.19 0.78 14.63
C PHE A 81 4.26 -0.21 14.14
N PRO A 82 3.89 -1.47 13.83
CA PRO A 82 4.80 -2.45 13.28
C PRO A 82 5.49 -1.92 12.02
N THR A 83 6.81 -1.90 12.05
CA THR A 83 7.66 -1.49 10.92
C THR A 83 8.49 -2.67 10.46
N LEU A 84 8.48 -2.93 9.16
CA LEU A 84 9.15 -4.05 8.53
C LEU A 84 10.21 -3.53 7.56
N ALA A 85 11.45 -3.95 7.72
CA ALA A 85 12.49 -3.73 6.73
C ALA A 85 12.34 -4.76 5.60
N VAL A 86 12.41 -4.30 4.35
CA VAL A 86 12.40 -5.18 3.17
C VAL A 86 13.81 -5.73 2.94
N THR A 87 13.96 -7.05 2.86
CA THR A 87 15.27 -7.69 2.67
C THR A 87 15.94 -7.19 1.39
N ASN A 88 17.25 -6.88 1.47
CA ASN A 88 18.05 -6.32 0.36
C ASN A 88 17.55 -4.97 -0.18
N SER A 89 16.92 -4.16 0.67
CA SER A 89 16.44 -2.82 0.33
C SER A 89 16.49 -1.89 1.55
N ASN A 90 16.53 -0.59 1.30
CA ASN A 90 16.38 0.44 2.34
C ASN A 90 14.91 0.83 2.58
N LEU A 91 13.97 0.15 1.90
CA LEU A 91 12.54 0.41 2.04
C LEU A 91 12.01 -0.16 3.36
N LEU A 92 11.17 0.64 4.01
CA LEU A 92 10.40 0.24 5.18
C LEU A 92 8.93 0.12 4.80
N VAL A 93 8.25 -0.84 5.41
CA VAL A 93 6.80 -1.02 5.34
C VAL A 93 6.23 -0.82 6.73
N VAL A 94 5.36 0.17 6.91
CA VAL A 94 4.66 0.43 8.17
C VAL A 94 3.24 -0.10 8.05
N ILE A 95 2.82 -0.93 9.01
CA ILE A 95 1.49 -1.53 9.04
C ILE A 95 0.61 -0.82 10.05
N PHE A 96 -0.46 -0.20 9.58
CA PHE A 96 -1.44 0.51 10.40
C PHE A 96 -2.72 -0.30 10.59
N PRO A 97 -3.35 -0.25 11.78
CA PRO A 97 -4.71 -0.74 11.95
C PRO A 97 -5.72 0.26 11.35
N ASP A 98 -6.81 -0.26 10.79
CA ASP A 98 -7.90 0.53 10.19
C ASP A 98 -8.63 1.44 11.18
N SER A 99 -8.59 1.13 12.46
CA SER A 99 -9.10 1.99 13.53
C SER A 99 -8.32 3.30 13.69
N HIS A 100 -7.04 3.35 13.29
CA HIS A 100 -6.21 4.54 13.47
C HIS A 100 -6.62 5.69 12.55
N PHE A 101 -6.99 5.37 11.30
CA PHE A 101 -7.39 6.37 10.29
C PHE A 101 -8.92 6.41 10.09
N HIS A 102 -9.69 5.85 11.02
CA HIS A 102 -11.15 5.75 10.92
C HIS A 102 -11.63 5.09 9.61
N LEU A 103 -10.85 4.14 9.10
CA LEU A 103 -11.17 3.35 7.90
C LEU A 103 -11.95 2.07 8.24
N SER A 104 -12.20 1.81 9.53
CA SER A 104 -12.90 0.62 9.99
C SER A 104 -14.42 0.67 9.68
N PRO A 105 -15.02 -0.39 9.13
CA PRO A 105 -14.38 -1.63 8.69
C PRO A 105 -13.67 -1.46 7.33
N LEU A 106 -12.38 -1.84 7.26
CA LEU A 106 -11.55 -1.58 6.09
C LEU A 106 -12.16 -2.05 4.77
N GLY A 107 -12.84 -3.21 4.77
CA GLY A 107 -13.46 -3.78 3.57
C GLY A 107 -14.50 -2.87 2.91
N SER A 108 -15.14 -1.96 3.66
CA SER A 108 -16.09 -0.98 3.13
C SER A 108 -15.43 0.29 2.57
N SER A 109 -14.17 0.53 2.95
CA SER A 109 -13.37 1.69 2.55
C SER A 109 -12.51 1.41 1.30
N ILE A 110 -12.34 0.14 0.93
CA ILE A 110 -11.62 -0.26 -0.27
C ILE A 110 -12.57 -0.16 -1.47
N VAL A 111 -12.34 0.83 -2.33
CA VAL A 111 -13.12 1.00 -3.56
C VAL A 111 -12.66 0.01 -4.61
N SER A 112 -13.61 -0.72 -5.20
CA SER A 112 -13.35 -1.59 -6.34
C SER A 112 -13.13 -0.75 -7.60
N TYR A 113 -12.06 -1.03 -8.34
CA TYR A 113 -11.72 -0.31 -9.58
C TYR A 113 -12.88 -0.31 -10.61
N LYS A 114 -13.73 -1.34 -10.59
CA LYS A 114 -14.91 -1.44 -11.48
C LYS A 114 -15.93 -0.31 -11.32
N GLU A 115 -15.87 0.44 -10.23
CA GLU A 115 -16.83 1.49 -9.88
C GLU A 115 -16.29 2.90 -10.12
N ILE A 116 -15.02 3.03 -10.54
CA ILE A 116 -14.34 4.32 -10.70
C ILE A 116 -14.43 4.76 -12.17
N LYS A 117 -15.03 5.94 -12.41
CA LYS A 117 -14.95 6.59 -13.74
C LYS A 117 -13.50 6.98 -14.01
N PRO A 118 -12.96 6.73 -15.23
CA PRO A 118 -11.57 7.00 -15.53
C PRO A 118 -11.27 8.48 -15.30
N THR A 119 -10.45 8.75 -14.30
CA THR A 119 -9.95 10.07 -13.95
C THR A 119 -8.43 10.05 -14.15
N VAL A 120 -7.83 11.17 -14.54
CA VAL A 120 -6.38 11.23 -14.83
C VAL A 120 -5.60 11.22 -13.51
N TYR A 121 -5.30 10.02 -13.01
CA TYR A 121 -4.45 9.79 -11.84
C TYR A 121 -2.98 9.65 -12.26
N SER A 122 -2.05 9.87 -11.33
CA SER A 122 -0.62 9.70 -11.58
C SER A 122 -0.29 8.28 -12.03
N HIS A 123 0.58 8.15 -13.05
CA HIS A 123 1.03 6.87 -13.60
C HIS A 123 1.88 6.04 -12.62
N GLU A 124 2.38 6.63 -11.52
CA GLU A 124 3.33 6.00 -10.59
C GLU A 124 2.80 4.73 -9.92
N ILE A 125 1.47 4.57 -9.78
CA ILE A 125 0.86 3.35 -9.25
C ILE A 125 -0.26 2.77 -10.13
N GLN A 126 -0.53 3.34 -11.31
CA GLN A 126 -1.58 2.84 -12.21
C GLN A 126 -1.34 1.38 -12.66
N GLY A 127 -0.10 0.90 -12.69
CA GLY A 127 0.24 -0.49 -12.99
C GLY A 127 0.20 -1.45 -11.77
N LEU A 128 0.01 -0.92 -10.55
CA LEU A 128 -0.11 -1.70 -9.31
C LEU A 128 -1.57 -1.97 -8.94
N VAL A 129 -2.48 -1.27 -9.62
CA VAL A 129 -3.91 -1.49 -9.63
C VAL A 129 -4.20 -2.30 -10.90
N PRO A 130 -5.02 -3.36 -10.85
CA PRO A 130 -5.26 -4.21 -12.03
C PRO A 130 -5.67 -3.39 -13.26
N VAL A 131 -4.95 -3.54 -14.36
CA VAL A 131 -5.24 -2.90 -15.66
C VAL A 131 -6.10 -3.85 -16.50
N ASP A 132 -7.14 -3.32 -17.17
CA ASP A 132 -7.90 -4.09 -18.15
C ASP A 132 -7.12 -4.15 -19.48
N ASP A 133 -6.76 -5.36 -19.91
CA ASP A 133 -6.39 -5.68 -21.30
C ASP A 133 -7.64 -5.62 -22.17
N ASN A 134 -8.08 -4.42 -22.58
CA ASN A 134 -9.08 -4.25 -23.64
C ASN A 134 -8.97 -2.87 -24.29
N THR A 135 -7.82 -2.56 -24.87
CA THR A 135 -7.76 -1.60 -25.99
C THR A 135 -7.75 -2.36 -27.31
N THR A 136 -8.92 -2.83 -27.76
CA THR A 136 -9.19 -2.86 -29.20
C THR A 136 -9.42 -1.41 -29.61
N SER A 137 -8.36 -0.76 -30.08
CA SER A 137 -8.43 0.52 -30.76
C SER A 137 -9.14 0.31 -32.10
N SER A 138 -10.42 0.65 -32.15
CA SER A 138 -11.09 0.99 -33.40
C SER A 138 -11.69 2.37 -33.22
N ASP A 139 -11.02 3.39 -33.75
CA ASP A 139 -11.70 4.59 -34.23
C ASP A 139 -11.04 5.07 -35.53
N PRO A 140 -11.84 5.53 -36.52
CA PRO A 140 -11.38 5.88 -37.85
C PRO A 140 -10.89 7.33 -37.91
N GLU A 141 -9.85 7.57 -38.71
CA GLU A 141 -9.35 8.91 -39.04
C GLU A 141 -10.38 9.69 -39.89
N TYR A 142 -10.63 10.95 -39.51
CA TYR A 142 -11.21 12.00 -40.34
C TYR A 142 -10.10 12.83 -40.98
#